data_AF-A0A061NKQ3-F1
#
_entry.id   AF-A0A061NKQ3-F1
#
_cell.length_a   1.000
_cell.length_b   1.000
_cell.length_c   1.000
_cell.angle_alpha   90.00
_cell.angle_beta   90.00
_cell.angle_gamma   90.00
#
_symmetry.space_group_name_H-M   'P 1'
#
loop_
_entity.id
_entity.type
_entity.pdbx_description
1 polymer ?
#
loop_
_entity_poly.entity_id
_entity_poly.type
_entity_poly.pdbx_seq_one_letter_code
_entity_poly.pdbx_strand_id
1 'polypeptide(L)'
;MDGEPFEGGKAENHSLELGSGQFIPGFEEKMVGLKADDEKDVELTFPEEYHAEDLAGKPAVFKVKVHEVKRKELPELDDEFAKDVDEEVESLEALRTKKKDELQHNLEHEKEHHYNDTVVEKAAENATVDIPDAMIKAETDRMMQEMEQRFQSQGISMDMYYQMAGTDAEGMKEQFKPEAEKRVRMNLVLEAIANAEELEASDERVEEELDKMAEMYQRDKEEIRQLLAMQGGVDSLKNDLRIQTAVQFLVDESVTVEAKEDKEA
;
A
#
# COMPACT_ATOMS: atom_id res chain seq x y z
N MET A 1 -17.81 -23.00 28.87
CA MET A 1 -17.43 -22.33 30.13
C MET A 1 -18.17 -23.04 31.24
N ASP A 2 -17.51 -23.42 32.34
CA ASP A 2 -18.14 -24.14 33.47
C ASP A 2 -18.95 -25.40 33.06
N GLY A 3 -18.52 -26.09 32.00
CA GLY A 3 -19.18 -27.29 31.47
C GLY A 3 -20.26 -27.07 30.40
N GLU A 4 -20.67 -25.81 30.13
CA GLU A 4 -21.64 -25.49 29.08
C GLU A 4 -20.97 -25.04 27.77
N PRO A 5 -21.47 -25.46 26.58
CA PRO A 5 -21.03 -24.92 25.29
C PRO A 5 -21.33 -23.44 25.19
N PHE A 6 -20.41 -22.65 24.64
CA PHE A 6 -20.64 -21.22 24.34
C PHE A 6 -20.87 -21.01 22.84
N GLU A 7 -21.56 -19.92 22.48
CA GLU A 7 -21.86 -19.57 21.09
C GLU A 7 -20.55 -19.30 20.32
N GLY A 8 -20.41 -19.87 19.12
CA GLY A 8 -19.16 -19.85 18.35
C GLY A 8 -18.06 -20.82 18.84
N GLY A 9 -18.27 -21.53 19.96
CA GLY A 9 -17.30 -22.47 20.54
C GLY A 9 -17.25 -23.87 19.91
N LYS A 10 -18.03 -24.13 18.86
CA LYS A 10 -18.07 -25.40 18.14
C LYS A 10 -17.63 -25.22 16.69
N ALA A 11 -16.60 -25.94 16.30
CA ALA A 11 -16.16 -26.06 14.92
C ALA A 11 -16.00 -27.56 14.57
N GLU A 12 -16.41 -27.95 13.37
CA GLU A 12 -16.22 -29.32 12.85
C GLU A 12 -15.33 -29.25 11.60
N ASN A 13 -14.36 -30.17 11.49
CA ASN A 13 -13.41 -30.25 10.37
C ASN A 13 -12.67 -28.93 10.06
N HIS A 14 -12.37 -28.14 11.08
CA HIS A 14 -11.65 -26.88 10.92
C HIS A 14 -10.15 -27.12 10.74
N SER A 15 -9.57 -26.56 9.69
CA SER A 15 -8.13 -26.61 9.43
C SER A 15 -7.42 -25.55 10.25
N LEU A 16 -6.52 -25.96 11.14
CA LEU A 16 -5.65 -25.07 11.90
C LEU A 16 -4.22 -25.15 11.35
N GLU A 17 -3.67 -24.01 10.92
CA GLU A 17 -2.24 -23.87 10.66
C GLU A 17 -1.53 -23.41 11.93
N LEU A 18 -0.62 -24.23 12.45
CA LEU A 18 0.21 -23.87 13.61
C LEU A 18 1.16 -22.73 13.25
N GLY A 19 1.21 -21.71 14.10
CA GLY A 19 1.93 -20.46 13.89
C GLY A 19 1.11 -19.35 13.21
N SER A 20 -0.16 -19.60 12.86
CA SER A 20 -1.00 -18.61 12.15
C SER A 20 -1.52 -17.49 13.06
N GLY A 21 -1.61 -17.74 14.38
CA GLY A 21 -2.15 -16.78 15.34
C GLY A 21 -3.66 -16.53 15.17
N GLN A 22 -4.36 -17.40 14.42
CA GLN A 22 -5.80 -17.29 14.20
C GLN A 22 -6.62 -17.68 15.43
N PHE A 23 -6.05 -18.48 16.33
CA PHE A 23 -6.68 -18.89 17.58
C PHE A 23 -6.16 -18.08 18.76
N ILE A 24 -6.86 -18.16 19.89
CA ILE A 24 -6.44 -17.46 21.11
C ILE A 24 -5.01 -17.86 21.52
N PRO A 25 -4.21 -16.92 22.04
CA PRO A 25 -2.85 -17.20 22.49
C PRO A 25 -2.78 -18.43 23.41
N GLY A 26 -1.78 -19.27 23.18
CA GLY A 26 -1.57 -20.52 23.92
C GLY A 26 -2.37 -21.72 23.41
N PHE A 27 -3.37 -21.56 22.53
CA PHE A 27 -4.09 -22.71 21.96
C PHE A 27 -3.18 -23.59 21.10
N GLU A 28 -2.51 -22.98 20.12
CA GLU A 28 -1.67 -23.69 19.16
C GLU A 28 -0.50 -24.41 19.84
N GLU A 29 0.09 -23.80 20.88
CA GLU A 29 1.16 -24.41 21.68
C GLU A 29 0.72 -25.72 22.35
N LYS A 30 -0.55 -25.81 22.78
CA LYS A 30 -1.10 -27.02 23.40
C LYS A 30 -1.43 -28.10 22.37
N MET A 31 -1.52 -27.76 21.09
CA MET A 31 -1.69 -28.70 19.98
C MET A 31 -0.37 -29.35 19.54
N VAL A 32 0.78 -28.71 19.85
CA VAL A 32 2.09 -29.25 19.51
C VAL A 32 2.31 -30.62 20.18
N GLY A 33 2.74 -31.59 19.38
CA GLY A 33 3.03 -32.96 19.83
C GLY A 33 1.83 -33.93 19.78
N LEU A 34 0.62 -33.44 19.47
CA LEU A 34 -0.53 -34.30 19.20
C LEU A 34 -0.39 -35.03 17.85
N LYS A 35 -0.98 -36.21 17.78
CA LYS A 35 -1.05 -37.05 16.57
C LYS A 35 -2.48 -37.08 16.03
N ALA A 36 -2.63 -37.56 14.80
CA ALA A 36 -3.95 -37.88 14.27
C ALA A 36 -4.65 -38.88 15.20
N ASP A 37 -5.96 -38.69 15.34
CA ASP A 37 -6.89 -39.38 16.23
C ASP A 37 -6.72 -39.10 17.74
N ASP A 38 -5.80 -38.22 18.15
CA ASP A 38 -5.68 -37.81 19.55
C ASP A 38 -6.87 -36.92 19.97
N GLU A 39 -7.33 -37.13 21.20
CA GLU A 39 -8.31 -36.28 21.87
C GLU A 39 -7.64 -35.59 23.06
N LYS A 40 -7.82 -34.27 23.17
CA LYS A 40 -7.23 -33.47 24.26
C LYS A 40 -8.16 -32.34 24.68
N ASP A 41 -8.33 -32.22 25.98
CA ASP A 41 -8.97 -31.07 26.60
C ASP A 41 -7.90 -29.99 26.83
N VAL A 42 -8.15 -28.81 26.28
CA VAL A 42 -7.23 -27.67 26.30
C VAL A 42 -7.85 -26.56 27.14
N GLU A 43 -7.26 -26.30 28.29
CA GLU A 43 -7.73 -25.25 29.20
C GLU A 43 -6.96 -23.95 28.92
N LEU A 44 -7.70 -22.89 28.59
CA LEU A 44 -7.17 -21.56 28.27
C LEU A 44 -8.07 -20.47 28.84
N THR A 45 -7.51 -19.27 28.98
CA THR A 45 -8.27 -18.08 29.34
C THR A 45 -8.29 -17.16 28.12
N PHE A 46 -9.46 -16.65 27.78
CA PHE A 46 -9.57 -15.65 26.72
C PHE A 46 -8.82 -14.37 27.12
N PRO A 47 -8.20 -13.66 26.16
CA PRO A 47 -7.61 -12.34 26.42
C PRO A 47 -8.60 -11.37 27.06
N GLU A 48 -8.11 -10.40 27.84
CA GLU A 48 -8.97 -9.35 28.42
C GLU A 48 -9.58 -8.45 27.35
N GLU A 49 -8.88 -8.24 26.23
CA GLU A 49 -9.33 -7.44 25.08
C GLU A 49 -9.91 -8.31 23.95
N TYR A 50 -10.73 -9.30 24.29
CA TYR A 50 -11.34 -10.17 23.28
C TYR A 50 -12.57 -9.51 22.63
N HIS A 51 -12.72 -9.67 21.31
CA HIS A 51 -13.80 -9.05 20.53
C HIS A 51 -15.22 -9.41 21.00
N ALA A 52 -15.38 -10.56 21.65
CA ALA A 52 -16.62 -10.93 22.33
C ALA A 52 -16.50 -10.59 23.83
N GLU A 53 -17.14 -9.50 24.24
CA GLU A 53 -17.16 -9.02 25.64
C GLU A 53 -17.61 -10.11 26.62
N ASP A 54 -18.52 -10.98 26.20
CA ASP A 54 -19.03 -12.09 27.00
C ASP A 54 -18.01 -13.21 27.24
N LEU A 55 -16.92 -13.26 26.47
CA LEU A 55 -15.88 -14.29 26.60
C LEU A 55 -14.57 -13.72 27.16
N ALA A 56 -14.36 -12.41 27.08
CA ALA A 56 -13.16 -11.72 27.54
C ALA A 56 -12.78 -12.07 28.98
N GLY A 57 -11.51 -12.44 29.20
CA GLY A 57 -10.95 -12.80 30.51
C GLY A 57 -11.50 -14.08 31.17
N LYS A 58 -12.41 -14.81 30.51
CA LYS A 58 -13.02 -16.02 31.09
C LYS A 58 -12.21 -17.29 30.77
N PRO A 59 -12.13 -18.26 31.70
CA PRO A 59 -11.55 -19.56 31.43
C PRO A 59 -12.49 -20.41 30.57
N ALA A 60 -11.91 -21.17 29.63
CA ALA A 60 -12.62 -22.09 28.77
C ALA A 60 -11.83 -23.38 28.56
N VAL A 61 -12.59 -24.46 28.35
CA VAL A 61 -12.03 -25.78 28.03
C VAL A 61 -12.45 -26.14 26.62
N PHE A 62 -11.48 -26.31 25.74
CA PHE A 62 -11.69 -26.74 24.36
C PHE A 62 -11.44 -28.24 24.27
N LYS A 63 -12.48 -28.99 23.90
CA LYS A 63 -12.36 -30.42 23.62
C LYS A 63 -11.96 -30.59 22.17
N VAL A 64 -10.68 -30.88 21.95
CA VAL A 64 -10.11 -30.99 20.61
C VAL A 64 -9.99 -32.46 20.23
N LYS A 65 -10.46 -32.79 19.03
CA LYS A 65 -10.19 -34.07 18.38
C LYS A 65 -9.39 -33.80 17.11
N VAL A 66 -8.18 -34.35 17.05
CA VAL A 66 -7.30 -34.20 15.89
C VAL A 66 -7.70 -35.24 14.85
N HIS A 67 -8.27 -34.83 13.73
CA HIS A 67 -8.64 -35.76 12.66
C HIS A 67 -7.44 -36.14 11.79
N GLU A 68 -6.64 -35.16 11.42
CA GLU A 68 -5.50 -35.35 10.52
C GLU A 68 -4.41 -34.34 10.87
N VAL A 69 -3.16 -34.77 10.78
CA VAL A 69 -1.99 -33.88 10.91
C VAL A 69 -1.28 -33.87 9.57
N LYS A 70 -1.30 -32.72 8.90
CA LYS A 70 -0.58 -32.49 7.64
C LYS A 70 0.67 -31.66 7.91
N ARG A 71 1.71 -31.91 7.12
CA ARG A 71 2.90 -31.05 7.06
C ARG A 71 2.94 -30.42 5.68
N LYS A 72 3.25 -29.11 5.61
CA LYS A 72 3.64 -28.47 4.36
C LYS A 72 4.99 -29.05 3.94
N GLU A 73 4.98 -29.81 2.87
CA GLU A 73 6.19 -30.24 2.18
C GLU A 73 6.48 -29.17 1.12
N LEU A 74 7.56 -28.42 1.32
CA LEU A 74 8.00 -27.45 0.33
C LEU A 74 8.59 -28.22 -0.85
N PRO A 75 8.25 -27.86 -2.10
CA PRO A 75 8.90 -28.44 -3.26
C PRO A 75 10.40 -28.14 -3.23
N GLU A 76 11.18 -28.99 -3.88
CA GLU A 76 12.59 -28.70 -4.09
C GLU A 76 12.71 -27.44 -4.97
N LEU A 77 13.64 -26.55 -4.61
CA LEU A 77 13.93 -25.38 -5.44
C LEU A 77 14.82 -25.84 -6.59
N ASP A 78 14.20 -26.29 -7.67
CA ASP A 78 14.84 -26.79 -8.88
C ASP A 78 14.21 -26.17 -10.15
N ASP A 79 14.59 -26.68 -11.31
CA ASP A 79 14.12 -26.19 -12.60
C ASP A 79 12.65 -26.57 -12.89
N GLU A 80 12.10 -27.60 -12.24
CA GLU A 80 10.67 -27.92 -12.36
C GLU A 80 9.84 -26.94 -11.53
N PHE A 81 10.27 -26.65 -10.30
CA PHE A 81 9.67 -25.59 -9.48
C PHE A 81 9.68 -24.23 -10.20
N ALA A 82 10.78 -23.92 -10.89
CA ALA A 82 10.88 -22.67 -11.63
C ALA A 82 9.80 -22.54 -12.71
N LYS A 83 9.55 -23.62 -13.46
CA LYS A 83 8.54 -23.68 -14.52
C LYS A 83 7.11 -23.69 -13.97
N ASP A 84 6.89 -24.28 -12.81
CA ASP A 84 5.59 -24.27 -12.13
C ASP A 84 5.22 -22.86 -11.61
N VAL A 85 6.23 -22.06 -11.22
CA VAL A 85 6.04 -20.69 -10.73
C VAL A 85 5.87 -19.69 -11.86
N ASP A 86 6.61 -19.86 -12.95
CA ASP A 86 6.65 -18.90 -14.06
C ASP A 86 6.87 -19.65 -15.37
N GLU A 87 5.87 -19.65 -16.25
CA GLU A 87 5.91 -20.39 -17.52
C GLU A 87 6.97 -19.84 -18.50
N GLU A 88 7.51 -18.65 -18.27
CA GLU A 88 8.48 -18.00 -19.14
C GLU A 88 9.94 -18.32 -18.78
N VAL A 89 10.19 -19.06 -17.68
CA VAL A 89 11.56 -19.39 -17.22
C VAL A 89 11.84 -20.88 -17.31
N GLU A 90 13.03 -21.23 -17.82
CA GLU A 90 13.40 -22.63 -18.05
C GLU A 90 14.23 -23.25 -16.90
N SER A 91 14.71 -22.44 -15.96
CA SER A 91 15.57 -22.88 -14.85
C SER A 91 15.41 -22.04 -13.59
N LEU A 92 15.83 -22.59 -12.45
CA LEU A 92 15.86 -21.87 -11.17
C LEU A 92 16.77 -20.63 -11.22
N GLU A 93 17.88 -20.71 -11.95
CA GLU A 93 18.79 -19.57 -12.12
C GLU A 93 18.12 -18.44 -12.91
N ALA A 94 17.37 -18.78 -13.96
CA ALA A 94 16.57 -17.80 -14.72
C ALA A 94 15.50 -17.16 -13.85
N LEU A 95 14.77 -17.95 -13.05
CA LEU A 95 13.78 -17.41 -12.10
C LEU A 95 14.41 -16.46 -11.08
N ARG A 96 15.55 -16.85 -10.50
CA ARG A 96 16.29 -16.00 -9.55
C ARG A 96 16.76 -14.69 -10.18
N THR A 97 17.19 -14.74 -11.44
CA THR A 97 17.64 -13.55 -12.18
C THR A 97 16.45 -12.63 -12.46
N LYS A 98 15.35 -13.16 -13.00
CA LYS A 98 14.10 -12.41 -13.23
C LYS A 98 13.61 -11.72 -11.95
N LYS A 99 13.57 -12.45 -10.82
CA LYS A 99 13.18 -11.88 -9.52
C LYS A 99 14.16 -10.86 -8.97
N LYS A 100 15.46 -11.06 -9.20
CA LYS A 100 16.46 -10.06 -8.83
C LYS A 100 16.27 -8.77 -9.63
N ASP A 101 16.06 -8.88 -10.94
CA ASP A 101 15.88 -7.72 -11.82
C ASP A 101 14.57 -6.98 -11.48
N GLU A 102 13.48 -7.72 -11.20
CA GLU A 102 12.22 -7.15 -10.72
C GLU A 102 12.40 -6.38 -9.40
N LEU A 103 13.07 -6.99 -8.43
CA LEU A 103 13.36 -6.34 -7.13
C LEU A 103 14.28 -5.14 -7.30
N GLN A 104 15.30 -5.24 -8.14
CA GLN A 104 16.23 -4.15 -8.41
C GLN A 104 15.50 -2.97 -9.06
N HIS A 105 14.69 -3.21 -10.09
CA HIS A 105 13.88 -2.19 -10.74
C HIS A 105 12.93 -1.50 -9.74
N ASN A 106 12.23 -2.29 -8.91
CA ASN A 106 11.33 -1.74 -7.90
C ASN A 106 12.07 -0.87 -6.89
N LEU A 107 13.24 -1.31 -6.42
CA LEU A 107 14.05 -0.58 -5.45
C LEU A 107 14.68 0.68 -6.04
N GLU A 108 15.11 0.64 -7.30
CA GLU A 108 15.63 1.81 -8.03
C GLU A 108 14.54 2.87 -8.17
N HIS A 109 13.32 2.47 -8.54
CA HIS A 109 12.18 3.35 -8.64
C HIS A 109 11.77 3.91 -7.26
N GLU A 110 11.69 3.08 -6.22
CA GLU A 110 11.40 3.52 -4.85
C GLU A 110 12.44 4.54 -4.35
N LYS A 111 13.72 4.27 -4.62
CA LYS A 111 14.82 5.19 -4.29
C LYS A 111 14.67 6.53 -5.00
N GLU A 112 14.35 6.51 -6.30
CA GLU A 112 14.13 7.73 -7.07
C GLU A 112 12.96 8.55 -6.52
N HIS A 113 11.81 7.92 -6.28
CA HIS A 113 10.64 8.60 -5.68
C HIS A 113 10.95 9.17 -4.31
N HIS A 114 11.53 8.37 -3.42
CA HIS A 114 11.91 8.83 -2.09
C HIS A 114 12.86 10.03 -2.16
N TYR A 115 13.83 9.99 -3.08
CA TYR A 115 14.77 11.08 -3.26
C TYR A 115 14.09 12.35 -3.76
N ASN A 116 13.28 12.25 -4.81
CA ASN A 116 12.51 13.36 -5.37
C ASN A 116 11.59 13.98 -4.32
N ASP A 117 10.82 13.16 -3.60
CA ASP A 117 9.91 13.60 -2.54
C ASP A 117 10.67 14.32 -1.42
N THR A 118 11.81 13.77 -0.99
CA THR A 118 12.64 14.38 0.06
C THR A 118 13.15 15.76 -0.37
N VAL A 119 13.62 15.90 -1.60
CA VAL A 119 14.14 17.17 -2.13
C VAL A 119 13.01 18.21 -2.21
N VAL A 120 11.85 17.83 -2.73
CA VAL A 120 10.67 18.70 -2.82
C VAL A 120 10.18 19.13 -1.45
N GLU A 121 10.09 18.19 -0.50
CA GLU A 121 9.70 18.49 0.88
C GLU A 121 10.67 19.46 1.53
N LYS A 122 11.99 19.26 1.39
CA LYS A 122 13.00 20.19 1.91
C LYS A 122 12.93 21.56 1.25
N ALA A 123 12.66 21.64 -0.05
CA ALA A 123 12.45 22.92 -0.72
C ALA A 123 11.21 23.63 -0.16
N ALA A 124 10.11 22.89 0.05
CA ALA A 124 8.86 23.43 0.58
C ALA A 124 8.96 23.87 2.05
N GLU A 125 9.70 23.15 2.89
CA GLU A 125 9.98 23.52 4.29
C GLU A 125 10.78 24.83 4.40
N ASN A 126 11.69 25.08 3.45
CA ASN A 126 12.52 26.29 3.44
C ASN A 126 11.79 27.52 2.85
N ALA A 127 10.61 27.32 2.26
CA ALA A 127 9.80 28.39 1.69
C ALA A 127 8.75 28.90 2.68
N THR A 128 8.54 30.23 2.70
CA THR A 128 7.40 30.83 3.40
C THR A 128 6.26 31.00 2.41
N VAL A 129 5.18 30.25 2.60
CA VAL A 129 3.99 30.27 1.74
C VAL A 129 2.77 30.58 2.59
N ASP A 130 2.01 31.59 2.19
CA ASP A 130 0.69 31.88 2.76
C ASP A 130 -0.36 31.16 1.90
N ILE A 131 -0.97 30.12 2.45
CA ILE A 131 -1.87 29.23 1.72
C ILE A 131 -3.31 29.58 2.06
N PRO A 132 -4.13 30.03 1.09
CA PRO A 132 -5.55 30.28 1.34
C PRO A 132 -6.29 28.99 1.72
N ASP A 133 -7.16 29.06 2.73
CA ASP A 133 -8.01 27.94 3.17
C ASP A 133 -8.80 27.28 2.03
N ALA A 134 -9.18 28.08 1.02
CA ALA A 134 -9.90 27.60 -0.15
C ALA A 134 -9.08 26.57 -0.97
N MET A 135 -7.76 26.74 -1.05
CA MET A 135 -6.88 25.80 -1.74
C MET A 135 -6.72 24.50 -0.96
N ILE A 136 -6.54 24.59 0.36
CA ILE A 136 -6.47 23.40 1.24
C ILE A 136 -7.76 22.59 1.14
N LYS A 137 -8.91 23.27 1.15
CA LYS A 137 -10.21 22.62 1.01
C LYS A 137 -10.36 21.94 -0.35
N ALA A 138 -9.99 22.61 -1.44
CA ALA A 138 -10.06 22.04 -2.78
C ALA A 138 -9.18 20.79 -2.92
N GLU A 139 -7.96 20.82 -2.37
CA GLU A 139 -7.06 19.66 -2.37
C GLU A 139 -7.59 18.53 -1.49
N THR A 140 -8.13 18.84 -0.31
CA THR A 140 -8.77 17.85 0.57
C THR A 140 -9.93 17.16 -0.14
N ASP A 141 -10.79 17.92 -0.83
CA ASP A 141 -11.91 17.37 -1.59
C ASP A 141 -11.42 16.49 -2.76
N ARG A 142 -10.32 16.87 -3.44
CA ARG A 142 -9.69 16.06 -4.49
C ARG A 142 -9.15 14.73 -3.93
N MET A 143 -8.39 14.78 -2.84
CA MET A 143 -7.84 13.59 -2.19
C MET A 143 -8.95 12.60 -1.76
N MET A 144 -10.07 13.13 -1.27
CA MET A 144 -11.24 12.33 -0.91
C MET A 144 -11.85 11.63 -2.14
N GLN A 145 -11.96 12.32 -3.27
CA GLN A 145 -12.46 11.75 -4.53
C GLN A 145 -11.52 10.67 -5.09
N GLU A 146 -10.21 10.88 -5.02
CA GLU A 146 -9.22 9.88 -5.44
C GLU A 146 -9.35 8.61 -4.59
N MET A 147 -9.50 8.76 -3.28
CA MET A 147 -9.69 7.63 -2.38
C MET A 147 -11.00 6.90 -2.68
N GLU A 148 -12.08 7.65 -2.94
CA GLU A 148 -13.37 7.07 -3.35
C GLU A 148 -13.27 6.22 -4.61
N GLN A 149 -12.60 6.72 -5.64
CA GLN A 149 -12.40 5.97 -6.89
C GLN A 149 -11.60 4.68 -6.64
N ARG A 150 -10.55 4.74 -5.82
CA ARG A 150 -9.73 3.57 -5.46
C ARG A 150 -10.50 2.51 -4.67
N PHE A 151 -11.44 2.91 -3.81
CA PHE A 151 -12.27 1.96 -3.06
C PHE A 151 -13.40 1.39 -3.90
N GLN A 152 -14.03 2.21 -4.75
CA GLN A 152 -15.04 1.75 -5.69
C GLN A 152 -14.46 0.71 -6.66
N SER A 153 -13.22 0.88 -7.13
CA SER A 153 -12.56 -0.13 -7.98
C SER A 153 -12.28 -1.45 -7.26
N GLN A 154 -12.21 -1.44 -5.92
CA GLN A 154 -12.05 -2.63 -5.08
C GLN A 154 -13.39 -3.19 -4.58
N GLY A 155 -14.53 -2.60 -4.98
CA GLY A 155 -15.87 -3.00 -4.54
C GLY A 155 -16.19 -2.62 -3.09
N ILE A 156 -15.42 -1.71 -2.48
CA ILE A 156 -15.64 -1.22 -1.11
C ILE A 156 -16.47 0.06 -1.18
N SER A 157 -17.61 0.10 -0.50
CA SER A 157 -18.40 1.33 -0.39
C SER A 157 -17.79 2.25 0.68
N MET A 158 -17.91 3.55 0.47
CA MET A 158 -17.37 4.52 1.42
C MET A 158 -18.08 4.44 2.78
N ASP A 159 -19.37 4.09 2.80
CA ASP A 159 -20.12 3.85 4.03
C ASP A 159 -19.55 2.70 4.86
N MET A 160 -19.14 1.61 4.20
CA MET A 160 -18.50 0.47 4.86
C MET A 160 -17.12 0.84 5.40
N TYR A 161 -16.37 1.65 4.66
CA TYR A 161 -15.09 2.18 5.12
C TYR A 161 -15.25 3.08 6.36
N TYR A 162 -16.22 4.00 6.36
CA TYR A 162 -16.53 4.85 7.53
C TYR A 162 -16.86 4.02 8.78
N GLN A 163 -17.61 2.94 8.62
CA GLN A 163 -17.91 2.01 9.72
C GLN A 163 -16.66 1.30 10.26
N MET A 164 -15.74 0.88 9.38
CA MET A 164 -14.49 0.24 9.79
C MET A 164 -13.52 1.23 10.45
N ALA A 165 -13.39 2.43 9.88
CA ALA A 165 -12.48 3.46 10.34
C ALA A 165 -13.00 4.21 11.59
N GLY A 166 -14.27 4.03 11.95
CA GLY A 166 -14.89 4.70 13.08
C GLY A 166 -14.98 6.23 12.91
N THR A 167 -14.99 6.72 11.67
CA THR A 167 -15.09 8.14 11.31
C THR A 167 -16.15 8.36 10.25
N ASP A 168 -16.67 9.58 10.15
CA ASP A 168 -17.51 10.01 9.03
C ASP A 168 -16.70 10.80 7.99
N ALA A 169 -17.39 11.31 6.98
CA ALA A 169 -16.78 12.10 5.91
C ALA A 169 -16.10 13.39 6.41
N GLU A 170 -16.64 14.05 7.44
CA GLU A 170 -16.04 15.28 7.98
C GLU A 170 -14.80 14.96 8.83
N GLY A 171 -14.88 13.95 9.68
CA GLY A 171 -13.74 13.48 10.46
C GLY A 171 -12.60 12.98 9.57
N MET A 172 -12.92 12.40 8.41
CA MET A 172 -11.91 12.01 7.44
C MET A 172 -11.30 13.23 6.73
N LYS A 173 -12.10 14.21 6.32
CA LYS A 173 -11.56 15.46 5.74
C LYS A 173 -10.60 16.16 6.70
N GLU A 174 -10.90 16.18 8.00
CA GLU A 174 -10.02 16.79 9.00
C GLU A 174 -8.70 16.01 9.13
N GLN A 175 -8.72 14.67 9.00
CA GLN A 175 -7.51 13.85 8.97
C GLN A 175 -6.65 14.10 7.72
N PHE A 176 -7.28 14.38 6.58
CA PHE A 176 -6.60 14.66 5.31
C PHE A 176 -6.05 16.08 5.21
N LYS A 177 -6.58 17.03 6.01
CA LYS A 177 -6.25 18.45 5.92
C LYS A 177 -4.75 18.76 6.09
N PRO A 178 -3.99 18.17 7.04
CA PRO A 178 -2.55 18.42 7.14
C PRO A 178 -1.78 17.97 5.90
N GLU A 179 -2.15 16.82 5.34
CA GLU A 179 -1.53 16.28 4.12
C GLU A 179 -1.90 17.15 2.90
N ALA A 180 -3.14 17.62 2.82
CA ALA A 180 -3.59 18.55 1.78
C ALA A 180 -2.82 19.89 1.86
N GLU A 181 -2.59 20.42 3.06
CA GLU A 181 -1.76 21.61 3.25
C GLU A 181 -0.32 21.38 2.75
N LYS A 182 0.28 20.23 3.09
CA LYS A 182 1.61 19.84 2.61
C LYS A 182 1.66 19.79 1.09
N ARG A 183 0.69 19.13 0.43
CA ARG A 183 0.61 19.03 -1.03
C ARG A 183 0.45 20.38 -1.71
N VAL A 184 -0.45 21.23 -1.21
CA VAL A 184 -0.64 22.58 -1.75
C VAL A 184 0.63 23.41 -1.61
N ARG A 185 1.32 23.32 -0.46
CA ARG A 185 2.60 24.00 -0.25
C ARG A 185 3.65 23.56 -1.27
N MET A 186 3.83 22.25 -1.43
CA MET A 186 4.81 21.69 -2.37
C MET A 186 4.52 22.14 -3.80
N ASN A 187 3.27 22.07 -4.25
CA ASN A 187 2.88 22.51 -5.59
C ASN A 187 3.14 24.01 -5.81
N LEU A 188 2.77 24.86 -4.86
CA LEU A 188 3.00 26.31 -4.96
C LEU A 188 4.51 26.65 -5.02
N VAL A 189 5.33 25.93 -4.27
CA VAL A 189 6.78 26.12 -4.26
C VAL A 189 7.38 25.66 -5.58
N LEU A 190 6.97 24.51 -6.11
CA LEU A 190 7.40 24.03 -7.42
C LEU A 190 6.98 24.97 -8.54
N GLU A 191 5.75 25.49 -8.51
CA GLU A 191 5.30 26.52 -9.46
C GLU A 191 6.14 27.79 -9.38
N ALA A 192 6.44 28.27 -8.17
CA ALA A 192 7.28 29.43 -7.96
C ALA A 192 8.71 29.22 -8.50
N ILE A 193 9.30 28.04 -8.28
CA ILE A 193 10.63 27.69 -8.81
C ILE A 193 10.57 27.60 -10.34
N ALA A 194 9.58 26.91 -10.90
CA ALA A 194 9.40 26.80 -12.34
C ALA A 194 9.21 28.17 -13.01
N ASN A 195 8.60 29.14 -12.34
CA ASN A 195 8.47 30.51 -12.82
C ASN A 195 9.79 31.29 -12.70
N ALA A 196 10.51 31.15 -11.58
CA ALA A 196 11.74 31.89 -11.32
C ALA A 196 12.91 31.46 -12.22
N GLU A 197 12.99 30.17 -12.53
CA GLU A 197 14.01 29.55 -13.37
C GLU A 197 13.56 29.42 -14.85
N GLU A 198 12.39 30.00 -15.20
CA GLU A 198 11.83 29.97 -16.56
C GLU A 198 11.74 28.54 -17.15
N LEU A 199 11.38 27.57 -16.31
CA LEU A 199 11.24 26.18 -16.71
C LEU A 199 9.95 25.98 -17.51
N GLU A 200 10.10 25.39 -18.69
CA GLU A 200 9.00 25.04 -19.59
C GLU A 200 9.12 23.59 -20.06
N ALA A 201 7.99 22.94 -20.30
CA ALA A 201 7.95 21.65 -20.97
C ALA A 201 8.18 21.86 -22.47
N SER A 202 9.21 21.24 -23.04
CA SER A 202 9.43 21.27 -24.48
C SER A 202 8.31 20.52 -25.22
N ASP A 203 7.98 20.94 -26.44
CA ASP A 203 7.00 20.22 -27.26
C ASP A 203 7.45 18.78 -27.53
N GLU A 204 8.76 18.53 -27.62
CA GLU A 204 9.33 17.18 -27.75
C GLU A 204 8.99 16.30 -26.52
N ARG A 205 9.15 16.83 -25.30
CA ARG A 205 8.82 16.10 -24.06
C ARG A 205 7.33 15.78 -23.98
N VAL A 206 6.47 16.70 -24.44
CA VAL A 206 5.02 16.49 -24.53
C VAL A 206 4.70 15.37 -25.51
N GLU A 207 5.34 15.35 -26.67
CA GLU A 207 5.14 14.30 -27.66
C GLU A 207 5.59 12.93 -27.15
N GLU A 208 6.73 12.86 -26.46
CA GLU A 208 7.22 11.62 -25.83
C GLU A 208 6.25 11.10 -24.76
N GLU A 209 5.71 11.99 -23.93
CA GLU A 209 4.77 11.60 -22.88
C GLU A 209 3.45 11.08 -23.46
N LEU A 210 2.97 11.70 -24.54
CA LEU A 210 1.82 11.21 -25.29
C LEU A 210 2.08 9.83 -25.93
N ASP A 211 3.29 9.56 -26.41
CA ASP A 211 3.66 8.24 -26.95
C ASP A 211 3.69 7.18 -25.84
N LYS A 212 4.26 7.50 -24.67
CA LYS A 212 4.23 6.62 -23.49
C LYS A 212 2.81 6.29 -23.04
N MET A 213 1.93 7.29 -22.99
CA MET A 213 0.52 7.08 -22.66
C MET A 213 -0.18 6.21 -23.71
N ALA A 214 0.09 6.42 -25.00
CA ALA A 214 -0.46 5.61 -26.08
C ALA A 214 -0.07 4.13 -25.94
N GLU A 215 1.19 3.83 -25.64
CA GLU A 215 1.69 2.48 -25.37
C GLU A 215 1.04 1.86 -24.13
N MET A 216 0.98 2.60 -23.02
CA MET A 216 0.42 2.14 -21.76
C MET A 216 -1.07 1.78 -21.89
N TYR A 217 -1.85 2.64 -22.55
CA TYR A 217 -3.29 2.44 -22.73
C TYR A 217 -3.64 1.60 -23.96
N GLN A 218 -2.64 1.19 -24.76
CA GLN A 218 -2.80 0.50 -26.03
C GLN A 218 -3.79 1.21 -26.96
N ARG A 219 -3.62 2.53 -27.10
CA ARG A 219 -4.48 3.42 -27.90
C ARG A 219 -3.66 4.26 -28.85
N ASP A 220 -4.32 4.79 -29.88
CA ASP A 220 -3.67 5.74 -30.78
C ASP A 220 -3.38 7.06 -30.05
N LYS A 221 -2.21 7.66 -30.33
CA LYS A 221 -1.78 8.95 -29.77
C LYS A 221 -2.83 10.06 -29.96
N GLU A 222 -3.50 10.06 -31.11
CA GLU A 222 -4.54 11.05 -31.42
C GLU A 222 -5.82 10.82 -30.58
N GLU A 223 -6.14 9.58 -30.23
CA GLU A 223 -7.22 9.29 -29.28
C GLU A 223 -6.85 9.77 -27.87
N ILE A 224 -5.59 9.59 -27.44
CA ILE A 224 -5.10 10.12 -26.16
C ILE A 224 -5.24 11.65 -26.13
N ARG A 225 -4.84 12.34 -27.21
CA ARG A 225 -5.03 13.81 -27.30
C ARG A 225 -6.49 14.22 -27.20
N GLN A 226 -7.40 13.48 -27.84
CA GLN A 226 -8.84 13.76 -27.74
C GLN A 226 -9.38 13.52 -26.32
N LEU A 227 -8.92 12.49 -25.64
CA LEU A 227 -9.26 12.23 -24.24
C LEU A 227 -8.78 13.36 -23.33
N LEU A 228 -7.52 13.80 -23.50
CA LEU A 228 -6.97 14.93 -22.76
C LEU A 228 -7.74 16.22 -23.05
N ALA A 229 -8.13 16.48 -24.29
CA ALA A 229 -8.96 17.63 -24.66
C ALA A 229 -10.28 17.71 -23.88
N MET A 230 -10.85 16.57 -23.47
CA MET A 230 -12.05 16.54 -22.62
C MET A 230 -11.78 16.80 -21.14
N GLN A 231 -10.53 16.70 -20.68
CA GLN A 231 -10.13 16.79 -19.27
C GLN A 231 -9.31 18.04 -18.91
N GLY A 232 -9.08 18.96 -19.85
CA GLY A 232 -8.27 20.16 -19.63
C GLY A 232 -7.23 20.43 -20.72
N GLY A 233 -7.14 19.54 -21.71
CA GLY A 233 -6.28 19.67 -22.88
C GLY A 233 -4.82 19.32 -22.63
N VAL A 234 -4.04 19.46 -23.69
CA VAL A 234 -2.58 19.29 -23.67
C VAL A 234 -1.90 20.31 -22.74
N ASP A 235 -2.57 21.43 -22.44
CA ASP A 235 -2.06 22.44 -21.50
C ASP A 235 -1.92 21.90 -20.07
N SER A 236 -2.83 21.02 -19.63
CA SER A 236 -2.69 20.34 -18.33
C SER A 236 -1.44 19.46 -18.31
N LEU A 237 -1.25 18.65 -19.37
CA LEU A 237 -0.06 17.80 -19.52
C LEU A 237 1.22 18.64 -19.57
N LYS A 238 1.21 19.78 -20.26
CA LYS A 238 2.33 20.72 -20.27
C LYS A 238 2.65 21.25 -18.89
N ASN A 239 1.63 21.59 -18.10
CA ASN A 239 1.82 22.04 -16.72
C ASN A 239 2.41 20.92 -15.84
N ASP A 240 1.90 19.70 -15.95
CA ASP A 240 2.40 18.55 -15.19
C ASP A 240 3.87 18.26 -15.53
N LEU A 241 4.21 18.25 -16.82
CA LEU A 241 5.59 18.10 -17.30
C LEU A 241 6.50 19.24 -16.83
N ARG A 242 5.97 20.46 -16.79
CA ARG A 242 6.72 21.62 -16.27
C ARG A 242 7.05 21.45 -14.78
N ILE A 243 6.10 20.97 -13.99
CA ILE A 243 6.34 20.66 -12.57
C ILE A 243 7.36 19.53 -12.42
N GLN A 244 7.28 18.48 -13.24
CA GLN A 244 8.30 17.43 -13.27
C GLN A 244 9.71 17.97 -13.59
N THR A 245 9.83 18.89 -14.54
CA THR A 245 11.11 19.56 -14.83
C THR A 245 11.62 20.35 -13.62
N ALA A 246 10.75 20.99 -12.85
CA ALA A 246 11.13 21.69 -11.62
C ALA A 246 11.63 20.73 -10.54
N VAL A 247 11.02 19.55 -10.39
CA VAL A 247 11.51 18.50 -9.51
C VAL A 247 12.90 18.02 -9.95
N GLN A 248 13.10 17.75 -11.25
CA GLN A 248 14.39 17.32 -11.76
C GLN A 248 15.48 18.39 -11.55
N PHE A 249 15.15 19.66 -11.79
CA PHE A 249 16.06 20.77 -11.53
C PHE A 249 16.48 20.83 -10.05
N LEU A 250 15.50 20.71 -9.13
CA LEU A 250 15.80 20.66 -7.70
C LEU A 250 16.68 19.48 -7.33
N VAL A 251 16.43 18.32 -7.93
CA VAL A 251 17.21 17.10 -7.71
C VAL A 251 18.65 17.27 -8.18
N ASP A 252 18.86 17.84 -9.36
CA ASP A 252 20.18 18.08 -9.96
C ASP A 252 21.01 19.10 -9.13
N GLU A 253 20.35 20.10 -8.56
CA GLU A 253 20.97 21.13 -7.71
C GLU A 253 21.07 20.74 -6.23
N SER A 254 20.47 19.60 -5.82
CA SER A 254 20.48 19.16 -4.44
C SER A 254 21.78 18.46 -4.06
N VAL A 255 22.15 18.57 -2.78
CA VAL A 255 23.32 17.89 -2.22
C VAL A 255 22.86 16.70 -1.39
N THR A 256 23.14 15.49 -1.88
CA THR A 256 22.91 14.26 -1.11
C THR A 256 23.85 14.19 0.08
N VAL A 257 23.30 13.82 1.23
CA VAL A 257 24.08 13.40 2.40
C VAL A 257 23.81 11.92 2.62
N GLU A 258 24.85 11.15 2.95
CA GLU A 258 24.64 9.76 3.34
C GLU A 258 23.68 9.71 4.54
N ALA A 259 22.71 8.81 4.48
CA ALA A 259 21.84 8.54 5.60
C ALA A 259 22.73 8.22 6.81
N LYS A 260 22.55 8.95 7.92
CA LYS A 260 23.15 8.52 9.18
C LYS A 260 22.59 7.14 9.45
N GLU A 261 23.45 6.14 9.62
CA GLU A 261 23.03 4.84 10.12
C GLU A 261 22.21 5.09 11.39
N ASP A 262 20.90 4.87 11.32
CA ASP A 262 20.07 4.79 12.51
C ASP A 262 20.58 3.57 13.27
N LYS A 263 21.47 3.83 14.22
CA LYS A 263 21.89 2.86 15.22
C LYS A 263 20.72 2.66 16.18
N GLU A 264 19.64 2.03 15.74
CA GLU A 264 18.63 1.43 16.59
C GLU A 264 17.58 0.67 15.76
N ALA A 265 17.78 -0.65 15.64
CA ALA A 265 16.74 -1.67 15.66
C ALA A 265 17.37 -2.98 16.18
#